data_AF-A0A940P7D7-F1
#
_entry.id   AF-A0A940P7D7-F1
#
_cell.length_a   1.000
_cell.length_b   1.000
_cell.length_c   1.000
_cell.angle_alpha   90.00
_cell.angle_beta   90.00
_cell.angle_gamma   90.00
#
_symmetry.space_group_name_H-M   'P 1'
#
loop_
_entity.id
_entity.type
_entity.pdbx_description
1 polymer ?
#
loop_
_entity_poly.entity_id
_entity_poly.type
_entity_poly.pdbx_seq_one_letter_code
_entity_poly.pdbx_strand_id
1 'polypeptide(L)' 'MSEGYKLLAAAIIKQCLLDYREALQSHDIITTLECEQFLRSQWFDFMSDMNGEKLIKMMREEFA' A
#
# COMPACT_ATOMS: atom_id res chain seq x y z
N MET A 1 17.74 6.85 5.65
CA MET A 1 17.54 5.50 6.24
C MET A 1 18.74 4.62 5.91
N SER A 2 19.19 3.79 6.86
CA SER A 2 20.22 2.77 6.57
C SER A 2 19.64 1.68 5.64
N GLU A 3 20.51 0.93 4.97
CA GLU A 3 20.14 -0.07 3.95
C GLU A 3 19.09 -1.09 4.47
N GLY A 4 19.23 -1.55 5.72
CA GLY A 4 18.29 -2.49 6.34
C GLY A 4 16.89 -1.92 6.56
N TYR A 5 16.76 -0.63 6.88
CA TYR A 5 15.45 0.01 7.02
C TYR A 5 14.76 0.21 5.67
N LYS A 6 15.51 0.36 4.58
CA LYS A 6 14.93 0.41 3.22
C LYS A 6 14.32 -0.93 2.82
N LEU A 7 15.01 -2.04 3.12
CA LEU A 7 14.49 -3.38 2.86
C LEU A 7 13.24 -3.67 3.69
N LEU A 8 13.23 -3.25 4.96
CA LEU A 8 12.06 -3.38 5.82
C LEU A 8 10.88 -2.55 5.30
N ALA A 9 11.10 -1.28 4.95
CA ALA A 9 10.09 -0.41 4.36
C ALA A 9 9.49 -1.01 3.08
N ALA A 10 10.34 -1.51 2.17
CA ALA A 10 9.89 -2.18 0.96
C ALA A 10 9.07 -3.44 1.25
N ALA A 11 9.45 -4.24 2.26
CA ALA A 11 8.71 -5.43 2.66
C ALA A 11 7.32 -5.08 3.22
N ILE A 12 7.22 -4.03 4.04
CA ILE A 12 5.94 -3.54 4.58
C ILE A 12 5.02 -3.07 3.45
N ILE A 13 5.53 -2.26 2.53
CA ILE A 13 4.76 -1.75 1.39
C ILE A 13 4.30 -2.91 0.51
N LYS A 14 5.17 -3.87 0.23
CA LYS A 14 4.83 -5.06 -0.55
C LYS A 14 3.70 -5.85 0.11
N GLN A 15 3.75 -6.06 1.42
CA GLN A 15 2.69 -6.75 2.14
C GLN A 15 1.37 -5.99 2.06
N CYS A 16 1.38 -4.67 2.30
CA CYS A 16 0.17 -3.85 2.18
C CYS A 16 -0.47 -3.95 0.79
N LEU A 17 0.32 -3.96 -0.30
CA LEU A 17 -0.22 -4.12 -1.65
C LEU A 17 -0.81 -5.51 -1.90
N LEU A 18 -0.26 -6.56 -1.29
CA LEU A 18 -0.83 -7.92 -1.37
C LEU A 18 -2.17 -7.98 -0.63
N ASP A 19 -2.21 -7.46 0.59
CA ASP A 19 -3.44 -7.41 1.40
C ASP A 19 -4.51 -6.57 0.69
N TYR A 20 -4.09 -5.46 0.07
CA TYR A 20 -4.99 -4.60 -0.68
C TYR A 20 -5.58 -5.30 -1.92
N ARG A 21 -4.75 -6.06 -2.64
CA ARG A 21 -5.23 -6.87 -3.77
C ARG A 21 -6.26 -7.88 -3.33
N GLU A 22 -5.97 -8.64 -2.27
CA GLU A 22 -6.89 -9.66 -1.76
C GLU A 22 -8.21 -9.02 -1.30
N ALA A 23 -8.13 -7.89 -0.59
CA ALA A 23 -9.30 -7.15 -0.13
C ALA A 23 -10.18 -6.64 -1.27
N LEU A 24 -9.58 -6.12 -2.35
CA LEU A 24 -10.34 -5.70 -3.53
C LEU A 24 -11.07 -6.89 -4.18
N GLN A 25 -10.41 -8.03 -4.31
CA GLN A 25 -11.00 -9.24 -4.89
C GLN A 25 -12.09 -9.85 -4.00
N SER A 26 -11.88 -9.89 -2.68
CA SER A 26 -12.84 -10.43 -1.71
C SER A 26 -13.94 -9.44 -1.34
N HIS A 27 -13.92 -8.23 -1.90
CA HIS A 27 -14.82 -7.12 -1.58
C HIS A 27 -14.80 -6.76 -0.08
N ASP A 28 -13.65 -6.91 0.57
CA ASP A 28 -13.45 -6.49 1.95
C ASP A 28 -13.24 -4.98 2.01
N ILE A 29 -14.33 -4.27 2.33
CA ILE A 29 -14.36 -2.82 2.40
C ILE A 29 -13.46 -2.30 3.53
N ILE A 30 -13.33 -3.03 4.64
CA ILE A 30 -12.56 -2.56 5.81
C ILE A 30 -11.08 -2.59 5.48
N THR A 31 -10.56 -3.74 5.03
CA THR A 31 -9.14 -3.88 4.69
C THR A 31 -8.76 -3.00 3.49
N THR A 32 -9.66 -2.81 2.54
CA THR A 32 -9.49 -1.84 1.43
C THR A 32 -9.24 -0.43 1.98
N LEU A 33 -10.07 0.06 2.90
CA LEU A 33 -9.93 1.40 3.48
C LEU A 33 -8.67 1.55 4.33
N GLU A 34 -8.29 0.52 5.08
CA GLU A 34 -7.07 0.53 5.90
C GLU A 34 -5.81 0.59 5.03
N CYS A 35 -5.77 -0.17 3.93
CA CYS A 35 -4.67 -0.14 2.97
C CYS A 35 -4.55 1.24 2.30
N GLU A 36 -5.67 1.84 1.91
CA GLU A 36 -5.67 3.19 1.34
C GLU A 36 -5.21 4.25 2.34
N GLN A 37 -5.64 4.15 3.61
CA GLN A 37 -5.18 5.06 4.66
C GLN A 37 -3.67 4.94 4.87
N PHE A 38 -3.13 3.71 4.86
CA PHE A 38 -1.69 3.49 4.93
C PHE A 38 -0.97 4.14 3.75
N LEU A 39 -1.43 3.91 2.52
CA LEU A 39 -0.83 4.47 1.31
C LEU A 39 -0.89 6.02 1.26
N ARG A 40 -1.85 6.64 1.95
CA ARG A 40 -1.97 8.11 2.11
C ARG A 40 -1.25 8.66 3.35
N SER A 41 -0.67 7.78 4.17
CA SER A 41 -0.09 8.19 5.44
C SER A 41 1.30 8.80 5.27
N GLN A 42 1.68 9.68 6.19
CA GLN A 42 3.04 10.21 6.27
C GLN A 42 4.11 9.12 6.47
N TRP A 43 3.71 7.95 7.00
CA TRP A 43 4.59 6.80 7.12
C TRP A 43 4.96 6.23 5.75
N PHE A 44 3.99 6.16 4.83
CA PHE A 44 4.25 5.72 3.47
C PHE A 44 5.17 6.70 2.74
N ASP A 45 4.90 8.01 2.84
CA ASP A 45 5.75 9.06 2.26
C ASP A 45 7.17 9.06 2.85
N PHE A 46 7.32 8.70 4.13
CA PHE A 46 8.62 8.56 4.77
C PHE A 46 9.38 7.32 4.31
N MET A 47 8.66 6.23 4.02
CA MET A 47 9.21 4.94 3.64
C MET A 47 9.46 4.80 2.13
N SER A 48 8.84 5.65 1.31
CA SER A 48 8.83 5.54 -0.14
C SER A 48 8.70 6.90 -0.81
N ASP A 49 9.45 7.11 -1.89
CA ASP A 49 9.29 8.28 -2.77
C ASP A 49 8.14 8.11 -3.79
N MET A 50 7.34 7.05 -3.66
CA MET A 50 6.20 6.77 -4.54
C MET A 50 4.98 7.59 -4.16
N ASN A 51 4.09 7.82 -5.14
CA ASN A 51 2.82 8.48 -4.89
C ASN A 51 1.75 7.45 -4.53
N GLY A 52 1.29 7.48 -3.28
CA GLY A 52 0.27 6.56 -2.75
C GLY A 52 -1.05 6.60 -3.52
N GLU A 53 -1.54 7.78 -3.91
CA GLU A 53 -2.78 7.91 -4.69
C GLU A 53 -2.68 7.26 -6.08
N LYS A 54 -1.51 7.36 -6.73
CA LYS A 54 -1.28 6.66 -8.00
C LYS A 54 -1.35 5.15 -7.82
N LEU A 55 -0.78 4.62 -6.74
CA LEU A 55 -0.85 3.19 -6.43
C LEU A 55 -2.29 2.74 -6.17
N ILE A 56 -3.03 3.50 -5.36
CA ILE A 56 -4.45 3.23 -5.08
C ILE A 56 -5.26 3.17 -6.38
N LYS A 57 -5.06 4.16 -7.27
CA LYS A 57 -5.76 4.22 -8.54
C LYS A 57 -5.44 3.02 -9.44
N MET A 58 -4.15 2.69 -9.61
CA MET A 58 -3.74 1.53 -10.41
C MET A 58 -4.32 0.23 -9.86
N MET A 59 -4.25 0.02 -8.55
CA MET A 59 -4.76 -1.19 -7.90
C MET A 59 -6.28 -1.34 -8.07
N ARG A 60 -7.04 -0.24 -7.95
CA ARG A 60 -8.49 -0.26 -8.21
C ARG A 60 -8.82 -0.52 -9.67
N GLU A 61 -8.07 0.05 -10.60
CA GLU A 61 -8.28 -0.20 -12.04
C GLU A 61 -7.97 -1.65 -12.44
N GLU A 62 -7.02 -2.30 -11.75
CA GLU A 62 -6.59 -3.67 -12.07
C GLU A 62 -7.39 -4.76 -11.34
N PHE A 63 -7.85 -4.49 -10.10
CA PHE A 63 -8.39 -5.53 -9.21
C PHE A 63 -9.80 -5.25 -8.63
N ALA A 64 -10.39 -4.06 -8.80
CA ALA A 64 -11.75 -3.74 -8.36
C ALA A 64 -12.79 -3.98 -9.48
#